data_AF-A0A1E4IEP0-F1
#
_entry.id   AF-A0A1E4IEP0-F1
#
_cell.length_a   1.000
_cell.length_b   1.000
_cell.length_c   1.000
_cell.angle_alpha   90.00
_cell.angle_beta   90.00
_cell.angle_gamma   90.00
#
_symmetry.space_group_name_H-M   'P 1'
#
loop_
_entity.id
_entity.type
_entity.pdbx_description
1 polymer ?
#
loop_
_entity_poly.entity_id
_entity_poly.type
_entity_poly.pdbx_seq_one_letter_code
_entity_poly.pdbx_strand_id
1 'polypeptide(L)'
;MRIPAAQKARWVRESRAQGLRLTDWIIQRVERTMPVVPVIIPGELSFADLRLGRAADGSVSFDLAAIAQIERASGLHEGYFAERPEDAVAELITRWYSTHRAGGGAADPVAEDLLAEMRAEDARGGGLSYQPGRA
;
A
#
# COMPACT_ATOMS: atom_id res chain seq x y z
N MET A 1 -11.21 4.83 -21.75
CA MET A 1 -12.34 3.98 -21.29
C MET A 1 -13.67 4.62 -21.70
N ARG A 2 -14.59 3.88 -22.34
CA ARG A 2 -15.94 4.37 -22.69
C ARG A 2 -16.97 3.68 -21.78
N ILE A 3 -17.73 4.47 -21.02
CA ILE A 3 -18.77 3.95 -20.12
C ILE A 3 -20.14 4.15 -20.78
N PRO A 4 -21.01 3.11 -20.84
CA PRO A 4 -22.36 3.24 -21.38
C PRO A 4 -23.17 4.36 -20.71
N ALA A 5 -23.98 5.08 -21.48
CA ALA A 5 -24.74 6.24 -20.98
C ALA A 5 -25.64 5.88 -19.78
N ALA A 6 -26.27 4.71 -19.81
CA ALA A 6 -27.11 4.22 -18.71
C ALA A 6 -26.31 4.00 -17.41
N GLN A 7 -25.08 3.49 -17.51
CA GLN A 7 -24.18 3.27 -16.38
C GLN A 7 -23.74 4.61 -15.77
N LYS A 8 -23.34 5.57 -16.62
CA LYS A 8 -23.00 6.93 -16.17
C LYS A 8 -24.18 7.61 -15.49
N ALA A 9 -25.40 7.49 -16.03
CA ALA A 9 -26.61 8.07 -15.44
C ALA A 9 -26.91 7.48 -14.05
N ARG A 10 -26.71 6.17 -13.86
CA ARG A 10 -26.82 5.52 -12.55
C ARG A 10 -25.79 6.08 -11.57
N TRP A 11 -24.53 6.20 -11.98
CA TRP A 11 -23.45 6.74 -11.13
C TRP A 11 -23.70 8.18 -10.69
N VAL A 12 -24.20 9.05 -11.58
CA VAL A 12 -24.56 10.43 -11.24
C VAL A 12 -25.69 10.50 -10.21
N ARG A 13 -26.70 9.60 -10.30
CA ARG A 13 -27.78 9.54 -9.31
C ARG A 13 -27.25 9.07 -7.94
N GLU A 14 -26.42 8.04 -7.94
CA GLU A 14 -25.82 7.49 -6.72
C GLU A 14 -24.87 8.49 -6.05
N SER A 15 -24.07 9.25 -6.82
CA SER A 15 -23.18 10.28 -6.27
C SER A 15 -23.95 11.45 -5.67
N ARG A 16 -25.01 11.92 -6.34
CA ARG A 16 -25.88 13.01 -5.85
C ARG A 16 -26.65 12.62 -4.59
N ALA A 17 -27.12 11.38 -4.50
CA ALA A 17 -27.79 10.88 -3.29
C ALA A 17 -26.87 10.92 -2.06
N GLN A 18 -25.54 10.88 -2.27
CA GLN A 18 -24.53 10.98 -1.22
C GLN A 18 -23.94 12.39 -1.07
N GLY A 19 -24.42 13.38 -1.83
CA GLY A 19 -23.89 14.75 -1.81
C GLY A 19 -22.48 14.90 -2.39
N LEU A 20 -21.97 13.90 -3.12
CA LEU A 20 -20.60 13.86 -3.64
C LEU A 20 -20.54 14.27 -5.12
N ARG A 21 -19.42 14.87 -5.52
CA ARG A 21 -19.08 14.99 -6.94
C ARG A 21 -18.87 13.59 -7.52
N LEU A 22 -19.20 13.41 -8.81
CA LEU A 22 -19.09 12.12 -9.46
C LEU A 22 -17.68 11.53 -9.37
N THR A 23 -16.63 12.35 -9.50
CA THR A 23 -15.23 11.93 -9.40
C THR A 23 -14.90 11.40 -8.00
N ASP A 24 -15.22 12.15 -6.95
CA ASP A 24 -14.96 11.75 -5.56
C ASP A 24 -15.72 10.47 -5.21
N TRP A 25 -16.95 10.33 -5.71
CA TRP A 25 -17.76 9.14 -5.51
C TRP A 25 -17.22 7.93 -6.27
N ILE A 26 -16.69 8.11 -7.49
CA ILE A 26 -16.04 7.02 -8.25
C ILE A 26 -14.81 6.54 -7.50
N ILE A 27 -13.96 7.46 -7.01
CA ILE A 27 -12.75 7.14 -6.24
C ILE A 27 -13.15 6.30 -5.01
N GLN A 28 -14.04 6.82 -4.16
CA GLN A 28 -14.50 6.10 -2.96
C GLN A 28 -15.13 4.74 -3.28
N ARG A 29 -15.89 4.64 -4.38
CA ARG A 29 -16.51 3.36 -4.77
C ARG A 29 -15.45 2.36 -5.19
N VAL A 30 -14.48 2.78 -6.00
CA VAL A 30 -13.37 1.92 -6.43
C VAL A 30 -12.62 1.45 -5.20
N GLU A 31 -12.18 2.37 -4.32
CA GLU A 31 -11.49 2.04 -3.06
C GLU A 31 -12.26 1.02 -2.21
N ARG A 32 -13.58 1.22 -2.02
CA ARG A 32 -14.44 0.28 -1.25
C ARG A 32 -14.63 -1.08 -1.90
N THR A 33 -14.46 -1.17 -3.21
CA THR A 33 -14.67 -2.41 -3.98
C THR A 33 -13.37 -3.07 -4.40
N MET A 34 -12.22 -2.46 -4.11
CA MET A 34 -10.92 -3.08 -4.32
C MET A 34 -10.78 -4.27 -3.36
N PRO A 35 -10.54 -5.49 -3.88
CA PRO A 35 -10.37 -6.65 -3.03
C PRO A 35 -9.13 -6.48 -2.17
N VAL A 36 -9.25 -6.76 -0.87
CA VAL A 36 -8.08 -6.93 0.00
C VAL A 36 -7.38 -8.21 -0.42
N VAL A 37 -6.19 -8.09 -0.99
CA VAL A 37 -5.40 -9.26 -1.39
C VAL A 37 -4.54 -9.69 -0.20
N PRO A 38 -4.66 -10.93 0.28
CA PRO A 38 -3.80 -11.43 1.35
C PRO A 38 -2.36 -11.52 0.84
N VAL A 39 -1.43 -10.91 1.57
CA VAL A 39 0.00 -11.06 1.32
C VAL A 39 0.53 -12.22 2.14
N ILE A 40 1.24 -13.13 1.49
CA ILE A 40 1.86 -14.32 2.09
C ILE A 40 3.37 -14.11 2.07
N ILE A 41 3.98 -14.15 3.26
CA ILE A 41 5.43 -14.22 3.40
C ILE A 41 5.84 -15.70 3.38
N PRO A 42 6.67 -16.15 2.43
CA PRO A 42 7.20 -17.51 2.40
C PRO A 42 7.95 -17.85 3.70
N GLY A 43 7.79 -19.06 4.23
CA GLY A 43 8.38 -19.44 5.52
C GLY A 43 9.90 -19.53 5.51
N GLU A 44 10.48 -19.74 4.33
CA GLU A 44 11.91 -19.74 4.06
C GLU A 44 12.50 -18.35 3.87
N LEU A 45 11.67 -17.33 3.64
CA LEU A 45 12.11 -15.96 3.39
C LEU A 45 12.20 -15.19 4.71
N SER A 46 13.41 -14.82 5.09
CA SER A 46 13.65 -14.00 6.28
C SER A 46 13.56 -12.51 5.94
N PHE A 47 13.29 -11.67 6.94
CA PHE A 47 13.29 -10.22 6.73
C PHE A 47 14.65 -9.70 6.25
N ALA A 48 15.76 -10.32 6.68
CA ALA A 48 17.10 -9.92 6.28
C ALA A 48 17.38 -10.14 4.78
N ASP A 49 16.65 -11.05 4.13
CA ASP A 49 16.76 -11.29 2.68
C ASP A 49 16.23 -10.11 1.85
N LEU A 50 15.43 -9.22 2.47
CA LEU A 50 15.02 -7.97 1.84
C LEU A 50 16.21 -7.03 1.60
N ARG A 51 17.31 -7.19 2.36
CA ARG A 51 18.52 -6.35 2.26
C ARG A 51 18.18 -4.86 2.26
N LEU A 52 17.37 -4.46 3.24
CA LEU A 52 16.87 -3.11 3.35
C LEU A 52 18.04 -2.13 3.57
N GLY A 53 18.09 -1.11 2.74
CA GLY A 53 19.11 -0.07 2.77
C GLY A 53 18.47 1.30 2.76
N ARG A 54 19.19 2.27 3.32
CA ARG A 54 18.82 3.69 3.23
C ARG A 54 20.01 4.48 2.73
N ALA A 55 19.80 5.26 1.67
CA ALA A 55 20.80 6.17 1.14
C ALA A 55 20.79 7.51 1.90
N ALA A 56 21.83 8.32 1.68
CA ALA A 56 22.01 9.60 2.37
C ALA A 56 20.93 10.64 2.03
N ASP A 57 20.25 10.50 0.89
CA ASP A 57 19.12 11.35 0.47
C ASP A 57 17.78 10.90 1.07
N GLY A 58 17.79 9.86 1.91
CA GLY A 58 16.61 9.29 2.53
C GLY A 58 15.91 8.21 1.70
N SER A 59 16.34 7.97 0.46
CA SER A 59 15.76 6.92 -0.39
C SER A 59 16.02 5.53 0.19
N VAL A 60 15.02 4.66 0.02
CA VAL A 60 15.04 3.28 0.52
C VAL A 60 15.35 2.34 -0.64
N SER A 61 16.26 1.39 -0.42
CA SER A 61 16.58 0.33 -1.36
C SER A 61 16.30 -1.04 -0.75
N PHE A 62 15.96 -2.01 -1.58
CA PHE A 62 15.65 -3.37 -1.16
C PHE A 62 15.86 -4.35 -2.33
N ASP A 63 15.98 -5.63 -2.01
CA ASP A 63 16.13 -6.70 -2.98
C ASP A 63 14.79 -7.04 -3.65
N LEU A 64 14.67 -6.73 -4.94
CA LEU A 64 13.47 -7.03 -5.74
C LEU A 64 13.17 -8.53 -5.80
N ALA A 65 14.17 -9.40 -5.64
CA ALA A 65 13.94 -10.84 -5.62
C ALA A 65 13.14 -11.29 -4.39
N ALA A 66 13.26 -10.60 -3.25
CA ALA A 66 12.45 -10.87 -2.07
C ALA A 66 10.98 -10.46 -2.30
N ILE A 67 10.75 -9.30 -2.91
CA ILE A 67 9.40 -8.84 -3.27
C ILE A 67 8.75 -9.79 -4.28
N ALA A 68 9.47 -10.21 -5.33
CA ALA A 68 8.95 -11.15 -6.32
C ALA A 68 8.60 -12.53 -5.72
N GLN A 69 9.31 -12.96 -4.67
CA GLN A 69 8.97 -14.19 -3.94
C GLN A 69 7.67 -14.03 -3.14
N ILE A 70 7.48 -12.90 -2.48
CA ILE A 70 6.23 -12.57 -1.77
C ILE A 70 5.06 -12.49 -2.75
N GLU A 71 5.24 -11.83 -3.90
CA GLU A 71 4.21 -11.76 -4.95
C GLU A 71 3.80 -13.15 -5.41
N ARG A 72 4.77 -14.00 -5.75
CA ARG A 72 4.52 -15.39 -6.17
C ARG A 72 3.79 -16.19 -5.10
N ALA A 73 4.22 -16.12 -3.85
CA ALA A 73 3.58 -16.84 -2.75
C ALA A 73 2.17 -16.34 -2.46
N SER A 74 1.90 -15.06 -2.74
CA SER A 74 0.59 -14.42 -2.60
C SER A 74 -0.33 -14.65 -3.80
N GLY A 75 0.13 -15.34 -4.85
CA GLY A 75 -0.62 -15.52 -6.10
C GLY A 75 -0.76 -14.23 -6.93
N LEU A 76 0.11 -13.26 -6.70
CA LEU A 76 0.17 -11.98 -7.42
C LEU A 76 1.05 -12.12 -8.67
N HIS A 77 0.79 -11.27 -9.67
CA HIS A 77 1.67 -11.18 -10.83
C HIS A 77 2.98 -10.47 -10.46
N GLU A 78 4.05 -10.76 -11.21
CA GLU A 78 5.34 -10.11 -11.02
C GLU A 78 5.24 -8.60 -11.26
N GLY A 79 5.78 -7.80 -10.34
CA GLY A 79 5.71 -6.34 -10.41
C GLY A 79 4.41 -5.76 -9.90
N TYR A 80 3.51 -6.57 -9.33
CA TYR A 80 2.26 -6.11 -8.72
C TYR A 80 2.47 -4.94 -7.76
N PHE A 81 3.48 -4.99 -6.90
CA PHE A 81 3.74 -3.88 -5.97
C PHE A 81 4.39 -2.67 -6.66
N ALA A 82 5.14 -2.87 -7.74
CA ALA A 82 5.76 -1.77 -8.51
C ALA A 82 4.73 -0.96 -9.34
N GLU A 83 3.60 -1.58 -9.69
CA GLU A 83 2.48 -0.92 -10.37
C GLU A 83 1.59 -0.10 -9.43
N ARG A 84 1.80 -0.23 -8.12
CA ARG A 84 1.05 0.48 -7.07
C ARG A 84 1.78 1.77 -6.69
N PRO A 85 1.10 2.71 -5.98
CA PRO A 85 1.77 3.82 -5.33
C PRO A 85 2.93 3.33 -4.45
N GLU A 86 3.97 4.16 -4.32
CA GLU A 86 5.19 3.85 -3.56
C GLU A 86 4.89 3.40 -2.12
N ASP A 87 3.85 3.95 -1.52
CA ASP A 87 3.39 3.61 -0.16
C ASP A 87 2.99 2.14 -0.01
N ALA A 88 2.60 1.45 -1.09
CA ALA A 88 2.22 0.04 -1.02
C ALA A 88 3.40 -0.85 -0.64
N VAL A 89 4.61 -0.53 -1.11
CA VAL A 89 5.83 -1.25 -0.73
C VAL A 89 6.25 -0.86 0.69
N ALA A 90 6.16 0.41 1.07
CA ALA A 90 6.44 0.85 2.43
C ALA A 90 5.52 0.19 3.46
N GLU A 91 4.22 0.08 3.17
CA GLU A 91 3.23 -0.62 4.00
C GLU A 91 3.56 -2.11 4.11
N LEU A 92 3.93 -2.77 3.00
CA LEU A 92 4.37 -4.16 2.99
C LEU A 92 5.57 -4.37 3.92
N ILE A 93 6.62 -3.55 3.77
CA ILE A 93 7.87 -3.67 4.53
C ILE A 93 7.62 -3.45 6.02
N THR A 94 6.91 -2.39 6.38
CA THR A 94 6.64 -2.04 7.79
C THR A 94 5.75 -3.06 8.49
N ARG A 95 4.74 -3.62 7.79
CA ARG A 95 3.86 -4.66 8.33
C ARG A 95 4.58 -6.00 8.48
N TRP A 96 5.38 -6.40 7.48
CA TRP A 96 6.20 -7.60 7.57
C TRP A 96 7.20 -7.48 8.72
N TYR A 97 7.90 -6.34 8.82
CA TYR A 97 8.86 -6.08 9.89
C TYR A 97 8.21 -6.14 11.28
N SER A 98 7.03 -5.52 11.46
CA SER A 98 6.29 -5.59 12.72
C SER A 98 5.98 -7.03 13.13
N THR A 99 5.60 -7.88 12.17
CA THR A 99 5.33 -9.30 12.41
C THR A 99 6.61 -10.07 12.77
N HIS A 100 7.70 -9.82 12.03
CA HIS A 100 9.03 -10.38 12.29
C HIS A 100 9.51 -10.04 13.70
N ARG A 101 9.35 -8.78 14.14
CA ARG A 101 9.72 -8.33 15.50
C ARG A 101 8.83 -8.96 16.58
N ALA A 102 7.53 -9.08 16.35
CA ALA A 102 6.63 -9.79 17.26
C ALA A 102 6.99 -11.28 17.41
N GLY A 103 7.56 -11.88 16.36
CA GLY A 103 8.11 -13.24 16.38
C GLY A 103 9.50 -13.37 17.02
N GLY A 104 10.08 -12.30 17.59
CA GLY A 104 11.42 -12.31 18.17
C GLY A 104 12.55 -12.17 17.16
N GLY A 105 12.23 -11.83 15.91
CA GLY A 105 13.21 -11.60 14.84
C GLY A 105 14.15 -10.42 15.15
N ALA A 106 15.34 -10.41 14.54
CA ALA A 106 16.35 -9.38 14.76
C ALA A 106 15.86 -7.97 14.38
N ALA A 107 16.38 -6.95 15.06
CA ALA A 107 16.10 -5.56 14.69
C ALA A 107 16.81 -5.18 13.39
N ASP A 108 16.14 -4.39 12.56
CA ASP A 108 16.69 -3.77 11.36
C ASP A 108 16.61 -2.24 11.52
N PRO A 109 17.74 -1.51 11.51
CA PRO A 109 17.75 -0.09 11.80
C PRO A 109 16.95 0.73 10.79
N VAL A 110 16.95 0.35 9.50
CA VAL A 110 16.21 1.08 8.46
C VAL A 110 14.71 0.85 8.65
N ALA A 111 14.30 -0.38 8.96
CA ALA A 111 12.89 -0.67 9.20
C ALA A 111 12.36 -0.04 10.51
N GLU A 112 13.19 0.08 11.55
CA GLU A 112 12.83 0.83 12.77
C GLU A 112 12.61 2.33 12.46
N ASP A 113 13.49 2.94 11.67
CA ASP A 113 13.36 4.34 11.25
C ASP A 113 12.06 4.55 10.45
N LEU A 114 11.78 3.70 9.45
CA LEU A 114 10.55 3.77 8.66
C LEU A 114 9.29 3.61 9.52
N LEU A 115 9.29 2.69 10.49
CA LEU A 115 8.19 2.55 11.44
C LEU A 115 8.02 3.78 12.33
N ALA A 116 9.12 4.40 12.75
CA ALA A 116 9.08 5.62 13.57
C ALA A 116 8.52 6.81 12.76
N GLU A 117 8.94 6.96 11.50
CA GLU A 117 8.43 7.97 10.56
C GLU A 117 6.92 7.80 10.36
N MET A 118 6.47 6.60 9.99
CA MET A 118 5.04 6.30 9.78
C MET A 118 4.19 6.58 11.02
N ARG A 119 4.64 6.16 12.22
CA ARG A 119 3.94 6.46 13.48
C ARG A 119 3.86 7.96 13.75
N ALA A 120 4.91 8.71 13.39
CA ALA A 120 4.97 10.15 13.59
C ALA A 120 4.11 10.91 12.57
N GLU A 121 3.88 10.36 11.37
CA GLU A 121 2.95 10.89 10.37
C GLU A 121 1.49 10.62 10.76
N ASP A 122 1.18 9.41 11.22
CA ASP A 122 -0.14 9.04 11.75
C ASP A 122 -0.56 9.93 12.93
N ALA A 123 0.36 10.15 13.87
CA ALA A 123 0.13 11.02 15.03
C ALA A 123 -0.13 12.50 14.65
N ARG A 124 0.35 12.93 13.49
CA ARG A 124 0.12 14.27 12.92
C ARG A 124 -1.11 14.33 12.02
N GLY A 125 -1.85 13.22 11.86
CA GLY A 125 -3.01 13.10 10.99
C GLY A 125 -2.67 13.11 9.50
N GLY A 126 -1.41 12.81 9.16
CA GLY A 126 -0.86 12.86 7.81
C GLY A 126 -0.73 11.51 7.11
N GLY A 127 -0.93 10.39 7.82
CA GLY A 127 -1.02 9.07 7.17
C GLY A 127 -2.09 9.14 6.10
N LEU A 128 -1.70 8.98 4.83
CA LEU A 128 -2.41 9.38 3.62
C LEU A 128 -3.93 9.15 3.70
N SER A 129 -4.61 10.15 4.25
CA SER A 129 -6.02 10.36 3.96
C SER A 129 -6.02 10.97 2.58
N TYR A 130 -6.46 10.21 1.57
CA TYR A 130 -6.88 10.81 0.31
C TYR A 130 -7.97 11.83 0.65
N GLN A 131 -7.58 13.08 0.91
CA GLN A 131 -8.54 14.16 0.98
C GLN A 131 -9.13 14.25 -0.43
N PRO A 132 -10.46 14.12 -0.59
CA PRO A 132 -11.08 14.30 -1.90
C PRO A 132 -10.71 15.71 -2.38
N GLY A 133 -9.92 15.77 -3.46
CA GLY A 133 -9.23 16.98 -3.89
C GLY A 133 -10.21 18.11 -4.14
N ARG A 134 -10.13 19.19 -3.36
CA ARG A 134 -10.87 20.42 -3.63
C ARG A 134 -10.21 21.18 -4.79
N ALA A 135 -10.84 21.14 -5.95
CA ALA A 135 -10.95 22.22 -6.94
C ALA A 135 -12.08 21.88 -7.91
#